data_AF-A0A6V8Q5F3-F1
#
_entry.id   AF-A0A6V8Q5F3-F1
#
_cell.length_a   1.000
_cell.length_b   1.000
_cell.length_c   1.000
_cell.angle_alpha   90.00
_cell.angle_beta   90.00
_cell.angle_gamma   90.00
#
_symmetry.space_group_name_H-M   'P 1'
#
loop_
_entity.id
_entity.type
_entity.pdbx_description
1 polymer ?
#
loop_
_entity_poly.entity_id
_entity_poly.type
_entity_poly.pdbx_seq_one_letter_code
_entity_poly.pdbx_strand_id
1 'polypeptide(L)' 'EDIKSMVDFLEERFLTARPTSETTLFVNGRSISLSSFAQRVIAGALLGIISALKGVGKPQRVHLWLRAEDRQEDDTSDR' A
#
# COMPACT_ATOMS: atom_id res chain seq x y z
N GLU A 1 -30.57 26.09 0.12
CA GLU A 1 -29.22 25.91 -0.46
C GLU A 1 -28.15 25.57 0.59
N ASP A 2 -28.30 25.98 1.85
CA ASP A 2 -27.25 25.82 2.89
C ASP A 2 -26.83 24.37 3.19
N ILE A 3 -27.76 23.43 3.31
CA ILE A 3 -27.43 22.04 3.68
C ILE A 3 -26.57 21.38 2.60
N LYS A 4 -26.83 21.67 1.33
CA LYS A 4 -26.09 21.07 0.21
C LYS A 4 -24.65 21.57 0.19
N SER A 5 -24.45 22.87 0.39
CA SER A 5 -23.13 23.49 0.54
C SER A 5 -22.36 22.95 1.75
N MET A 6 -23.04 22.71 2.87
CA MET A 6 -22.43 22.09 4.05
C MET A 6 -22.00 20.65 3.80
N VAL A 7 -22.81 19.86 3.07
CA VAL A 7 -22.46 18.48 2.70
C VAL A 7 -21.27 18.47 1.73
N ASP A 8 -21.28 19.32 0.70
CA ASP A 8 -20.19 19.43 -0.27
C ASP A 8 -18.88 19.86 0.43
N PHE A 9 -18.96 20.81 1.38
CA PHE A 9 -17.81 21.24 2.20
C PHE A 9 -17.29 20.14 3.13
N LEU A 10 -18.18 19.35 3.73
CA LEU A 10 -17.80 18.21 4.58
C LEU A 10 -17.16 17.09 3.76
N GLU A 11 -17.70 16.81 2.58
CA GLU A 11 -17.13 15.85 1.63
C GLU A 11 -15.72 16.27 1.20
N GLU A 12 -15.57 17.51 0.76
CA GLU A 12 -14.32 18.07 0.22
C GLU A 12 -13.21 18.20 1.28
N ARG A 13 -13.55 18.40 2.56
CA ARG A 13 -12.58 18.58 3.66
C ARG A 13 -12.30 17.33 4.47
N PHE A 14 -13.27 16.42 4.60
CA PHE A 14 -13.16 15.28 5.53
C PHE A 14 -13.32 13.91 4.87
N LEU A 15 -14.00 13.80 3.71
CA LEU A 15 -14.22 12.52 3.03
C LEU A 15 -13.21 12.26 1.90
N THR A 16 -12.65 13.31 1.30
CA THR A 16 -11.54 13.26 0.33
C THR A 16 -10.17 12.96 0.95
N ALA A 17 -10.02 13.08 2.27
CA ALA A 17 -8.76 12.87 3.00
C ALA A 17 -8.43 11.38 3.25
N ARG A 18 -9.24 10.44 2.73
CA ARG A 18 -8.94 9.02 2.84
C ARG A 18 -8.06 8.61 1.67
N PRO A 19 -6.83 8.09 1.90
CA PRO A 19 -6.13 7.41 0.83
C PRO A 19 -7.05 6.28 0.35
N THR A 20 -7.52 6.37 -0.89
CA THR A 20 -8.48 5.45 -1.51
C THR A 20 -7.89 4.06 -1.73
N SER A 21 -6.60 3.88 -1.44
CA SER A 21 -5.88 2.62 -1.51
C SER A 21 -5.71 2.01 -0.11
N GLU A 22 -6.54 1.03 0.22
CA GLU A 22 -6.30 0.15 1.36
C GLU A 22 -5.11 -0.78 1.05
N THR A 23 -4.12 -0.81 1.94
CA THR A 23 -2.95 -1.70 1.82
C THR A 23 -2.90 -2.63 3.02
N THR A 24 -2.94 -3.93 2.75
CA THR A 24 -2.80 -4.99 3.76
C THR A 24 -1.50 -5.74 3.51
N LEU A 25 -0.73 -5.99 4.57
CA LEU A 25 0.49 -6.78 4.51
C LEU A 25 0.33 -8.05 5.33
N PHE A 26 0.69 -9.18 4.74
CA PHE A 26 0.81 -10.46 5.42
C PHE A 26 2.27 -10.89 5.44
N VAL A 27 2.80 -11.19 6.62
CA VAL A 27 4.15 -11.76 6.80
C VAL A 27 3.98 -13.14 7.42
N ASN A 28 4.41 -14.18 6.71
CA ASN A 28 4.26 -15.57 7.13
C ASN A 28 2.80 -15.92 7.53
N GLY A 29 1.84 -15.44 6.73
CA GLY A 29 0.41 -15.62 6.96
C GLY A 29 -0.20 -14.74 8.07
N ARG A 30 0.58 -13.91 8.77
CA ARG A 30 0.08 -13.01 9.82
C ARG A 30 -0.17 -11.61 9.26
N SER A 31 -1.35 -11.05 9.54
CA SER A 31 -1.68 -9.67 9.19
C SER A 31 -0.85 -8.71 10.03
N ILE A 32 -0.16 -7.77 9.37
CA ILE A 32 0.66 -6.75 10.02
C ILE A 32 -0.05 -5.40 9.89
N SER A 33 -0.28 -4.74 11.02
CA SER A 33 -0.81 -3.37 11.03
C SER A 33 0.23 -2.41 10.46
N LEU A 34 -0.13 -1.74 9.37
CA LEU A 34 0.73 -0.74 8.74
C LEU A 34 0.41 0.66 9.26
N SER A 35 1.44 1.48 9.46
CA SER A 35 1.25 2.92 9.67
C SER A 35 0.79 3.60 8.38
N SER A 36 0.16 4.77 8.48
CA SER A 36 -0.25 5.55 7.29
C SER A 36 0.93 5.92 6.39
N PHE A 37 2.13 6.07 6.96
CA PHE A 37 3.35 6.26 6.17
C PHE A 37 3.70 4.99 5.37
N ALA A 38 3.78 3.84 6.03
CA ALA A 38 4.11 2.56 5.38
C ALA A 38 3.10 2.21 4.27
N GLN A 39 1.80 2.42 4.51
CA GLN A 39 0.77 2.22 3.49
C GLN A 39 1.03 3.08 2.24
N ARG A 40 1.33 4.37 2.40
CA ARG A 40 1.61 5.28 1.27
C ARG A 40 2.85 4.89 0.49
N VAL A 41 3.93 4.53 1.20
CA VAL A 41 5.19 4.12 0.55
C VAL A 41 5.00 2.84 -0.27
N ILE A 42 4.38 1.81 0.33
CA ILE A 42 4.15 0.53 -0.35
C ILE A 42 3.22 0.73 -1.55
N ALA A 43 2.06 1.37 -1.37
CA ALA A 43 1.11 1.60 -2.44
C ALA A 43 1.72 2.41 -3.60
N GLY A 44 2.43 3.49 -3.29
CA GLY A 44 3.10 4.33 -4.29
C GLY A 44 4.13 3.56 -5.11
N ALA A 45 4.98 2.78 -4.44
CA ALA A 45 5.99 1.96 -5.11
C ALA A 45 5.36 0.90 -6.04
N LEU A 46 4.34 0.19 -5.55
CA LEU A 46 3.64 -0.83 -6.33
C LEU A 46 2.92 -0.24 -7.55
N LEU A 47 2.21 0.88 -7.38
CA LEU A 47 1.56 1.57 -8.49
C LEU A 47 2.57 2.08 -9.52
N GLY A 48 3.72 2.59 -9.06
CA GLY A 48 4.84 2.96 -9.93
C GLY A 48 5.33 1.79 -10.78
N ILE A 49 5.63 0.65 -10.14
CA ILE A 49 6.06 -0.58 -10.85
C ILE A 49 5.00 -1.02 -11.86
N ILE A 50 3.73 -1.07 -11.45
CA ILE A 50 2.63 -1.55 -12.29
C ILE A 50 2.36 -0.62 -13.46
N SER A 51 2.55 0.69 -13.28
CA SER A 51 2.37 1.67 -14.37
C SER A 51 3.31 1.43 -15.56
N ALA A 52 4.46 0.78 -15.31
CA ALA A 52 5.39 0.39 -16.36
C ALA A 52 4.99 -0.91 -17.09
N LEU A 53 4.03 -1.67 -16.55
CA LEU A 53 3.60 -2.94 -17.13
C LEU A 53 2.59 -2.71 -18.26
N LYS A 54 2.79 -3.39 -19.39
CA LYS A 54 1.87 -3.37 -20.54
C LYS A 54 0.89 -4.53 -20.46
N GLY A 55 -0.32 -4.34 -20.95
CA GLY A 55 -1.32 -5.40 -21.12
C GLY A 55 -2.16 -5.76 -19.89
N VAL A 56 -2.02 -5.02 -18.77
CA VAL A 56 -2.73 -5.32 -17.51
C VAL A 56 -3.94 -4.40 -17.22
N GLY A 57 -4.26 -3.47 -18.13
CA GLY A 57 -5.35 -2.51 -17.97
C GLY A 57 -5.17 -1.59 -16.76
N LYS A 58 -6.25 -0.92 -16.34
CA LYS A 58 -6.24 -0.08 -15.13
C LYS A 58 -6.31 -0.99 -13.89
N PRO A 59 -5.29 -0.98 -12.99
CA PRO A 59 -5.27 -1.87 -11.84
C PRO A 59 -6.37 -1.49 -10.83
N GLN A 60 -7.22 -2.46 -10.49
CA GLN A 60 -8.23 -2.34 -9.43
C GLN A 60 -7.81 -3.08 -8.15
N ARG A 61 -7.08 -4.18 -8.31
CA ARG A 61 -6.54 -5.01 -7.23
C ARG A 61 -5.19 -5.56 -7.66
N VAL A 62 -4.25 -5.57 -6.72
CA VAL A 62 -2.87 -6.02 -6.94
C VAL A 62 -2.55 -7.08 -5.90
N HIS A 63 -2.06 -8.23 -6.35
CA HIS A 63 -1.49 -9.25 -5.48
C HIS A 63 0.01 -9.32 -5.73
N LEU A 64 0.81 -9.02 -4.70
CA LEU A 64 2.26 -9.19 -4.74
C LEU A 64 2.66 -10.21 -3.67
N TRP A 65 3.48 -11.18 -4.07
CA TRP A 65 4.05 -12.19 -3.19
C TRP A 65 5.56 -12.11 -3.30
N LEU A 66 6.24 -11.98 -2.15
CA LEU A 66 7.70 -11.97 -2.06
C LEU A 66 8.13 -13.22 -1.29
N ARG A 67 9.07 -13.97 -1.86
CA ARG A 67 9.82 -14.99 -1.13
C ARG A 67 11.24 -14.48 -0.98
N ALA A 68 11.64 -14.18 0.24
CA ALA A 68 13.04 -13.88 0.52
C ALA A 68 13.85 -15.18 0.43
N GLU A 69 15.04 -15.11 -0.17
CA GLU A 69 16.04 -16.16 0.00
C GLU A 69 16.67 -16.02 1.38
N ASP A 70 16.94 -17.14 2.05
CA ASP A 70 17.69 -17.13 3.30
C ASP A 70 19.10 -16.62 2.98
N ARG A 71 19.40 -15.37 3.39
CA ARG A 71 20.79 -14.95 3.49
C ARG A 71 21.37 -15.81 4.61
N GLN A 72 22.21 -16.78 4.26
CA GLN A 72 23.10 -17.39 5.23
C GLN A 72 23.88 -16.23 5.85
N GLU A 73 23.62 -15.94 7.12
CA GLU A 73 24.60 -15.23 7.94
C GLU A 73 25.83 -16.12 7.88
N ASP A 74 26.82 -15.72 7.06
CA ASP A 74 28.14 -16.31 7.11
C ASP A 74 28.56 -16.26 8.57
N ASP A 75 28.63 -17.45 9.15
CA ASP A 75 29.05 -17.75 10.50
C ASP A 75 30.50 -17.29 10.63
N THR A 76 30.75 -15.99 10.80
CA THR A 76 32.03 -15.47 11.28
C THR A 76 32.08 -15.72 12.78
N SER A 77 32.05 -17.00 13.14
CA SER A 77 32.72 -17.51 14.33
C SER A 77 34.12 -17.98 13.88
N ASP A 78 34.96 -17.02 13.45
CA ASP A 78 36.39 -17.26 13.38
C ASP A 78 36.99 -16.79 14.72
N ARG A 79 37.20 -17.78 15.59
CA ARG A 79 38.22 -17.90 16.65
C ARG A 79 38.46 -16.74 17.61
#